data_AF-A0A418RNU0-F1
#
_entry.id   AF-A0A418RNU0-F1
#
_cell.length_a   1.000
_cell.length_b   1.000
_cell.length_c   1.000
_cell.angle_alpha   90.00
_cell.angle_beta   90.00
_cell.angle_gamma   90.00
#
_symmetry.space_group_name_H-M   'P 1'
#
loop_
_entity.id
_entity.type
_entity.pdbx_description
1 polymer ?
#
loop_
_entity_poly.entity_id
_entity_poly.type
_entity_poly.pdbx_seq_one_letter_code
_entity_poly.pdbx_strand_id
1 'polypeptide(L)'
;MNEAAQTLYLSIQAYSLDKVGASLSFSRRLARENNWTKEYSQRVIGEYKKFILLAMVSGHEVSPSDSVDQVWHLHLTYTRDYWNEFCEKILGTPLHHGPTRGGQTEQQKYWQMYQQTLNSYERLFKEKPPLDIWPMPEQRFGRDLHFVRVNTERYWFMPKPTWSWLRKKRQTIQLPLLLLLSVVISGCAAY
;
A
#
# COMPACT_ATOMS: atom_id res chain seq x y z
N MET A 1 -14.04 -6.71 -21.64
CA MET A 1 -14.94 -7.11 -20.54
C MET A 1 -16.25 -7.56 -21.15
N ASN A 2 -16.99 -8.48 -20.52
CA ASN A 2 -18.38 -8.73 -20.92
C ASN A 2 -19.29 -7.60 -20.36
N GLU A 3 -20.54 -7.56 -20.80
CA GLU A 3 -21.50 -6.51 -20.45
C GLU A 3 -21.75 -6.43 -18.93
N ALA A 4 -21.94 -7.57 -18.27
CA ALA A 4 -22.15 -7.63 -16.82
C ALA A 4 -20.97 -7.02 -16.03
N ALA A 5 -19.74 -7.39 -16.39
CA ALA A 5 -18.54 -6.83 -15.76
C ALA A 5 -18.40 -5.32 -16.03
N GLN A 6 -18.83 -4.85 -17.21
CA GLN A 6 -18.79 -3.42 -17.54
C GLN A 6 -19.82 -2.62 -16.71
N THR A 7 -21.04 -3.13 -16.55
CA THR A 7 -22.07 -2.53 -15.70
C THR A 7 -21.64 -2.47 -14.23
N LEU A 8 -21.07 -3.56 -13.71
CA LEU A 8 -20.51 -3.58 -12.36
C LEU A 8 -19.37 -2.57 -12.22
N TYR A 9 -18.48 -2.50 -13.20
CA TYR A 9 -17.36 -1.55 -13.17
C TYR A 9 -17.84 -0.10 -13.11
N LEU A 10 -18.83 0.27 -13.93
CA LEU A 10 -19.41 1.61 -13.90
C LEU A 10 -20.03 1.93 -12.53
N SER A 11 -20.71 0.96 -11.92
CA SER A 11 -21.32 1.13 -10.59
C SER A 11 -20.25 1.33 -9.50
N ILE A 12 -19.16 0.55 -9.53
CA ILE A 12 -18.00 0.72 -8.63
C ILE A 12 -17.32 2.09 -8.86
N GLN A 13 -17.18 2.52 -10.12
CA GLN A 13 -16.57 3.80 -10.44
C GLN A 13 -17.43 4.98 -9.94
N ALA A 14 -18.74 4.90 -10.08
CA ALA A 14 -19.69 5.92 -9.61
C ALA A 14 -19.77 6.00 -8.08
N TYR A 15 -19.46 4.92 -7.36
CA TYR A 15 -19.51 4.89 -5.90
C TYR A 15 -18.53 5.90 -5.26
N SER A 16 -19.04 6.80 -4.42
CA SER A 16 -18.20 7.76 -3.68
C SER A 16 -17.90 7.27 -2.26
N LEU A 17 -16.60 7.17 -1.96
CA LEU A 17 -16.08 6.97 -0.60
C LEU A 17 -16.11 8.27 0.22
N ASP A 18 -15.99 9.42 -0.44
CA ASP A 18 -16.11 10.73 0.19
C ASP A 18 -17.60 11.08 0.34
N LYS A 19 -18.11 11.05 1.57
CA LYS A 19 -19.50 11.43 1.87
C LYS A 19 -19.63 12.94 2.02
N VAL A 20 -20.70 13.49 1.45
CA VAL A 20 -21.04 14.91 1.55
C VAL A 20 -21.26 15.28 3.02
N GLY A 21 -20.73 16.44 3.44
CA GLY A 21 -20.88 16.95 4.81
C GLY A 21 -19.84 16.44 5.81
N ALA A 22 -18.98 15.49 5.45
CA ALA A 22 -17.89 15.06 6.33
C ALA A 22 -16.77 16.11 6.38
N SER A 23 -16.48 16.64 7.58
CA SER A 23 -15.39 17.60 7.81
C SER A 23 -14.00 17.01 7.51
N LEU A 24 -13.84 15.70 7.74
CA LEU A 24 -12.70 14.89 7.31
C LEU A 24 -13.20 13.80 6.37
N SER A 25 -13.00 14.00 5.07
CA SER A 25 -13.38 13.03 4.04
C SER A 25 -12.51 11.76 4.11
N PHE A 26 -12.99 10.68 3.49
CA PHE A 26 -12.28 9.42 3.39
C PHE A 26 -10.89 9.62 2.77
N SER A 27 -10.83 10.33 1.63
CA SER A 27 -9.59 10.61 0.91
C SER A 27 -8.61 11.45 1.72
N ARG A 28 -9.09 12.44 2.50
CA ARG A 28 -8.24 13.24 3.39
C ARG A 28 -7.70 12.43 4.56
N ARG A 29 -8.53 11.52 5.11
CA ARG A 29 -8.09 10.59 6.15
C ARG A 29 -7.03 9.63 5.61
N LEU A 30 -7.26 9.03 4.44
CA LEU A 30 -6.32 8.14 3.76
C LEU A 30 -4.97 8.82 3.56
N ALA A 31 -4.98 10.05 3.02
CA ALA A 31 -3.78 10.84 2.79
C ALA A 31 -3.00 11.08 4.08
N ARG A 32 -3.70 11.52 5.14
CA ARG A 32 -3.11 11.78 6.46
C ARG A 32 -2.49 10.54 7.09
N GLU A 33 -3.20 9.41 7.06
CA GLU A 33 -2.78 8.19 7.77
C GLU A 33 -1.62 7.46 7.09
N ASN A 34 -1.42 7.69 5.79
CA ASN A 34 -0.33 7.08 5.01
C ASN A 34 0.78 8.06 4.60
N ASN A 35 0.68 9.33 5.02
CA ASN A 35 1.58 10.40 4.59
C ASN A 35 1.66 10.52 3.05
N TRP A 36 0.50 10.49 2.40
CA TRP A 36 0.38 10.61 0.95
C TRP A 36 -0.10 12.01 0.54
N THR A 37 0.26 12.41 -0.68
CA THR A 37 -0.36 13.60 -1.29
C THR A 37 -1.81 13.33 -1.62
N LYS A 38 -2.59 14.40 -1.79
CA LYS A 38 -4.00 14.31 -2.20
C LYS A 38 -4.10 13.60 -3.57
N GLU A 39 -3.23 13.97 -4.50
CA GLU A 39 -3.22 13.47 -5.87
C GLU A 39 -2.90 11.96 -5.89
N TYR A 40 -1.90 11.54 -5.14
CA TYR A 40 -1.56 10.11 -5.02
C TYR A 40 -2.71 9.33 -4.39
N SER A 41 -3.30 9.86 -3.31
CA SER A 41 -4.45 9.21 -2.64
C SER A 41 -5.63 8.99 -3.58
N GLN A 42 -5.95 9.97 -4.44
CA GLN A 42 -7.03 9.82 -5.42
C GLN A 42 -6.71 8.77 -6.49
N ARG A 43 -5.45 8.70 -6.96
CA ARG A 43 -5.02 7.66 -7.89
C ARG A 43 -5.14 6.27 -7.27
N VAL A 44 -4.70 6.09 -6.01
CA VAL A 44 -4.80 4.80 -5.31
C VAL A 44 -6.26 4.41 -5.06
N ILE A 45 -7.17 5.36 -4.78
CA ILE A 45 -8.61 5.08 -4.70
C ILE A 45 -9.16 4.57 -6.04
N GLY A 46 -8.72 5.14 -7.17
CA GLY A 46 -9.08 4.65 -8.50
C GLY A 46 -8.60 3.21 -8.74
N GLU A 47 -7.37 2.92 -8.34
CA GLU A 47 -6.78 1.57 -8.44
C GLU A 47 -7.43 0.57 -7.49
N TYR A 48 -7.87 1.00 -6.29
CA TYR A 48 -8.69 0.20 -5.39
C TYR A 48 -10.00 -0.23 -6.05
N LYS A 49 -10.69 0.69 -6.73
CA LYS A 49 -11.92 0.37 -7.47
C LYS A 49 -11.68 -0.64 -8.60
N LYS A 50 -10.55 -0.54 -9.32
CA LYS A 50 -10.14 -1.55 -10.32
C LYS A 50 -9.85 -2.91 -9.66
N PHE A 51 -9.18 -2.91 -8.51
CA PHE A 51 -8.93 -4.13 -7.74
C PHE A 51 -10.22 -4.81 -7.28
N ILE A 52 -11.22 -4.05 -6.82
CA ILE A 52 -12.53 -4.62 -6.46
C ILE A 52 -13.17 -5.30 -7.67
N LEU A 53 -13.14 -4.68 -8.86
CA LEU A 53 -13.62 -5.35 -10.06
C LEU A 53 -12.86 -6.66 -10.31
N LEU A 54 -11.53 -6.65 -10.21
CA LEU A 54 -10.71 -7.86 -10.38
C LEU A 54 -11.14 -8.97 -9.42
N ALA A 55 -11.37 -8.65 -8.14
CA ALA A 55 -11.83 -9.61 -7.15
C ALA A 55 -13.18 -10.24 -7.52
N MET A 56 -14.05 -9.48 -8.19
CA MET A 56 -15.38 -9.93 -8.59
C MET A 56 -15.40 -10.79 -9.85
N VAL A 57 -14.47 -10.57 -10.79
CA VAL A 57 -14.58 -11.13 -12.15
C VAL A 57 -13.42 -12.02 -12.58
N SER A 58 -12.34 -12.11 -11.82
CA SER A 58 -11.14 -12.87 -12.25
C SER A 58 -11.29 -14.38 -12.13
N GLY A 59 -12.31 -14.88 -11.40
CA GLY A 59 -12.53 -16.31 -11.19
C GLY A 59 -11.49 -17.00 -10.30
N HIS A 60 -10.65 -16.21 -9.61
CA HIS A 60 -9.65 -16.66 -8.65
C HIS A 60 -9.49 -15.59 -7.56
N GLU A 61 -8.94 -15.97 -6.40
CA GLU A 61 -8.57 -15.01 -5.37
C GLU A 61 -7.50 -14.03 -5.88
N VAL A 62 -7.59 -12.77 -5.48
CA VAL A 62 -6.67 -11.70 -5.90
C VAL A 62 -5.99 -11.09 -4.68
N SER A 63 -4.77 -10.59 -4.88
CA SER A 63 -3.98 -9.91 -3.85
C SER A 63 -3.75 -8.46 -4.26
N PRO A 64 -4.04 -7.46 -3.39
CA PRO A 64 -3.75 -6.07 -3.69
C PRO A 64 -2.26 -5.74 -3.51
N SER A 65 -1.82 -4.62 -4.09
CA SER A 65 -0.58 -3.96 -3.67
C SER A 65 -0.75 -3.35 -2.27
N ASP A 66 0.34 -2.97 -1.60
CA ASP A 66 0.26 -2.37 -0.26
C ASP A 66 -0.61 -1.11 -0.26
N SER A 67 -0.36 -0.17 -1.18
CA SER A 67 -1.15 1.06 -1.28
C SER A 67 -2.64 0.80 -1.49
N VAL A 68 -3.00 -0.15 -2.36
CA VAL A 68 -4.40 -0.51 -2.59
C VAL A 68 -5.02 -1.19 -1.37
N ASP A 69 -4.26 -2.02 -0.67
CA ASP A 69 -4.68 -2.66 0.58
C ASP A 69 -4.97 -1.62 1.68
N GLN A 70 -4.20 -0.53 1.75
CA GLN A 70 -4.49 0.55 2.72
C GLN A 70 -5.81 1.27 2.45
N VAL A 71 -6.23 1.39 1.19
CA VAL A 71 -7.58 1.90 0.88
C VAL A 71 -8.63 0.90 1.36
N TRP A 72 -8.42 -0.40 1.11
CA TRP A 72 -9.36 -1.43 1.51
C TRP A 72 -9.47 -1.54 3.04
N HIS A 73 -8.35 -1.56 3.76
CA HIS A 73 -8.31 -1.51 5.22
C HIS A 73 -9.09 -0.32 5.75
N LEU A 74 -8.86 0.88 5.19
CA LEU A 74 -9.60 2.05 5.64
C LEU A 74 -11.11 1.89 5.36
N HIS A 75 -11.50 1.41 4.18
CA HIS A 75 -12.92 1.21 3.83
C HIS A 75 -13.60 0.20 4.77
N LEU A 76 -12.91 -0.88 5.16
CA LEU A 76 -13.43 -1.86 6.13
C LEU A 76 -13.75 -1.23 7.50
N THR A 77 -13.06 -0.15 7.90
CA THR A 77 -13.38 0.57 9.15
C THR A 77 -14.69 1.36 9.07
N TYR A 78 -15.16 1.71 7.87
CA TYR A 78 -16.48 2.31 7.64
C TYR A 78 -17.52 1.20 7.52
N THR A 79 -17.64 0.36 8.55
CA THR A 79 -18.34 -0.94 8.48
C THR A 79 -19.75 -0.88 7.89
N ARG A 80 -20.56 0.12 8.27
CA ARG A 80 -21.92 0.29 7.71
C ARG A 80 -21.89 0.65 6.23
N ASP A 81 -20.98 1.53 5.83
CA ASP A 81 -20.81 1.93 4.44
C ASP A 81 -20.30 0.75 3.60
N TYR A 82 -19.28 0.05 4.09
CA TYR A 82 -18.68 -1.10 3.42
C TYR A 82 -19.69 -2.25 3.24
N TRP A 83 -20.36 -2.67 4.31
CA TRP A 83 -21.24 -3.83 4.25
C TRP A 83 -22.59 -3.52 3.60
N ASN A 84 -23.26 -2.44 4.02
CA ASN A 84 -24.65 -2.20 3.65
C ASN A 84 -24.76 -1.36 2.37
N GLU A 85 -23.83 -0.45 2.11
CA GLU A 85 -23.89 0.40 0.91
C GLU A 85 -23.06 -0.22 -0.22
N PHE A 86 -21.80 -0.56 0.04
CA PHE A 86 -20.90 -1.03 -1.01
C PHE A 86 -21.13 -2.52 -1.36
N CYS A 87 -20.95 -3.44 -0.41
CA CYS A 87 -21.07 -4.87 -0.68
C CYS A 87 -22.51 -5.27 -1.06
N GLU A 88 -23.50 -4.87 -0.28
CA GLU A 88 -24.90 -5.25 -0.54
C GLU A 88 -25.46 -4.58 -1.81
N LYS A 89 -25.35 -3.25 -1.93
CA LYS A 89 -26.04 -2.52 -3.02
C LYS A 89 -25.23 -2.38 -4.30
N ILE A 90 -23.89 -2.31 -4.22
CA ILE A 90 -23.03 -2.14 -5.40
C ILE A 90 -22.49 -3.48 -5.90
N LEU A 91 -21.95 -4.31 -5.01
CA LEU A 91 -21.34 -5.59 -5.42
C LEU A 91 -22.37 -6.73 -5.53
N GLY A 92 -23.46 -6.65 -4.75
CA GLY A 92 -24.48 -7.71 -4.67
C GLY A 92 -24.00 -8.98 -3.94
N THR A 93 -22.80 -8.95 -3.34
CA THR A 93 -22.24 -10.08 -2.60
C THR A 93 -21.23 -9.58 -1.56
N PRO A 94 -21.07 -10.29 -0.43
CA PRO A 94 -19.98 -10.03 0.51
C PRO A 94 -18.61 -10.17 -0.17
N LEU A 95 -17.72 -9.23 0.11
CA LEU A 95 -16.30 -9.33 -0.20
C LEU A 95 -15.52 -9.25 1.11
N HIS A 96 -14.85 -10.33 1.49
CA HIS A 96 -14.12 -10.41 2.76
C HIS A 96 -12.64 -10.12 2.58
N HIS A 97 -12.05 -9.45 3.58
CA HIS A 97 -10.60 -9.33 3.72
C HIS A 97 -10.10 -10.34 4.73
N GLY A 98 -8.96 -10.97 4.44
CA GLY A 98 -8.36 -11.99 5.29
C GLY A 98 -6.86 -11.73 5.49
N PRO A 99 -6.36 -11.75 6.74
CA PRO A 99 -4.93 -11.62 6.99
C PRO A 99 -4.18 -12.87 6.51
N THR A 100 -2.89 -12.71 6.20
CA THR A 100 -1.98 -13.85 6.00
C THR A 100 -1.85 -14.68 7.27
N ARG A 101 -1.69 -16.00 7.14
CA ARG A 101 -1.36 -16.88 8.28
C ARG A 101 0.13 -16.88 8.62
N GLY A 102 0.95 -16.17 7.83
CA GLY A 102 2.40 -16.10 8.00
C GLY A 102 3.13 -17.38 7.60
N GLY A 103 4.47 -17.30 7.58
CA GLY A 103 5.34 -18.40 7.15
C GLY A 103 5.64 -18.41 5.65
N GLN A 104 6.62 -19.22 5.26
CA GLN A 104 7.16 -19.26 3.90
C GLN A 104 6.13 -19.73 2.87
N THR A 105 5.30 -20.72 3.22
CA THR A 105 4.24 -21.22 2.33
C THR A 105 3.22 -20.14 1.99
N GLU A 106 2.75 -19.39 2.99
CA GLU A 106 1.83 -18.27 2.75
C GLU A 106 2.50 -17.18 1.93
N GLN A 107 3.77 -16.85 2.21
CA GLN A 107 4.51 -15.86 1.43
C GLN A 107 4.59 -16.25 -0.05
N GLN A 108 4.90 -17.51 -0.37
CA GLN A 108 4.95 -18.00 -1.74
C GLN A 108 3.56 -17.96 -2.40
N LYS A 109 2.50 -18.34 -1.67
CA LYS A 109 1.10 -18.27 -2.13
C LYS A 109 0.70 -16.84 -2.51
N TYR A 110 0.89 -15.88 -1.60
CA TYR A 110 0.53 -14.48 -1.86
C TYR A 110 1.38 -13.86 -2.98
N TRP A 111 2.65 -14.25 -3.09
CA TRP A 111 3.51 -13.83 -4.19
C TRP A 111 2.94 -14.27 -5.55
N GLN A 112 2.57 -15.55 -5.68
CA GLN A 112 1.97 -16.09 -6.90
C GLN A 112 0.60 -15.46 -7.20
N MET A 113 -0.23 -15.30 -6.17
CA MET A 113 -1.56 -14.68 -6.30
C MET A 113 -1.46 -13.21 -6.73
N TYR A 114 -0.50 -12.46 -6.22
CA TYR A 114 -0.25 -11.08 -6.65
C TYR A 114 0.21 -11.02 -8.10
N GLN A 115 1.14 -11.89 -8.53
CA GLN A 115 1.53 -11.97 -9.94
C GLN A 115 0.33 -12.29 -10.84
N GLN A 116 -0.52 -13.23 -10.43
CA GLN A 116 -1.75 -13.56 -11.15
C GLN A 116 -2.73 -12.37 -11.19
N THR A 117 -2.80 -11.58 -10.12
CA THR A 117 -3.60 -10.35 -10.04
C THR A 117 -3.12 -9.32 -11.08
N LEU A 118 -1.82 -9.09 -11.19
CA LEU A 118 -1.24 -8.19 -12.21
C LEU A 118 -1.55 -8.69 -13.63
N ASN A 119 -1.43 -9.99 -13.89
CA ASN A 119 -1.78 -10.58 -15.18
C ASN A 119 -3.27 -10.39 -15.52
N SER A 120 -4.16 -10.57 -14.52
CA SER A 120 -5.59 -10.35 -14.68
C SER A 120 -5.92 -8.87 -14.87
N TYR A 121 -5.21 -7.96 -14.20
CA TYR A 121 -5.28 -6.51 -14.44
C TYR A 121 -5.00 -6.20 -15.91
N GLU A 122 -3.83 -6.61 -16.43
CA GLU A 122 -3.43 -6.31 -17.82
C GLU A 122 -4.42 -6.88 -18.83
N ARG A 123 -4.90 -8.11 -18.59
CA ARG A 123 -5.88 -8.77 -19.45
C ARG A 123 -7.21 -8.03 -19.47
N LEU A 124 -7.68 -7.60 -18.30
CA LEU A 124 -9.01 -7.01 -18.11
C LEU A 124 -9.06 -5.57 -18.63
N PHE A 125 -8.08 -4.74 -18.25
CA PHE A 125 -8.04 -3.31 -18.56
C PHE A 125 -7.27 -2.96 -19.84
N LYS A 126 -6.55 -3.92 -20.44
CA LYS A 126 -5.73 -3.71 -21.65
C LYS A 126 -4.64 -2.65 -21.48
N GLU A 127 -4.20 -2.44 -20.23
CA GLU A 127 -3.15 -1.50 -19.87
C GLU A 127 -2.28 -2.10 -18.76
N LYS A 128 -1.04 -1.62 -18.63
CA LYS A 128 -0.20 -1.99 -17.49
C LYS A 128 -0.62 -1.19 -16.26
N PRO A 129 -0.68 -1.83 -15.07
CA PRO A 129 -0.97 -1.09 -13.86
C PRO A 129 0.19 -0.12 -13.53
N PRO A 130 -0.10 1.06 -12.94
CA PRO A 130 0.91 2.06 -12.64
C PRO A 130 1.91 1.55 -11.58
N LEU A 131 3.20 1.50 -11.94
CA LEU A 131 4.26 0.87 -11.13
C LEU A 131 4.48 1.50 -9.74
N ASP A 132 4.12 2.77 -9.55
CA ASP A 132 4.20 3.46 -8.26
C ASP A 132 3.05 3.09 -7.30
N ILE A 133 2.02 2.38 -7.79
CA ILE A 133 0.90 1.86 -6.99
C ILE A 133 0.91 0.32 -7.00
N TRP A 134 1.28 -0.29 -8.12
CA TRP A 134 1.38 -1.73 -8.33
C TRP A 134 2.83 -2.11 -8.64
N PRO A 135 3.70 -2.14 -7.62
CA PRO A 135 5.10 -2.47 -7.81
C PRO A 135 5.27 -3.95 -8.17
N MET A 136 6.47 -4.31 -8.63
CA MET A 136 6.81 -5.70 -8.94
C MET A 136 6.71 -6.59 -7.68
N PRO A 137 6.41 -7.90 -7.83
CA PRO A 137 6.27 -8.81 -6.68
C PRO A 137 7.46 -8.78 -5.71
N GLU A 138 8.69 -8.62 -6.21
CA GLU A 138 9.91 -8.54 -5.38
C GLU A 138 9.93 -7.30 -4.49
N GLN A 139 9.32 -6.20 -4.92
CA GLN A 139 9.18 -4.98 -4.12
C GLN A 139 8.02 -5.12 -3.13
N ARG A 140 6.85 -5.58 -3.60
CA ARG A 140 5.63 -5.77 -2.80
C ARG A 140 5.84 -6.70 -1.61
N PHE A 141 6.57 -7.81 -1.81
CA PHE A 141 6.87 -8.81 -0.77
C PHE A 141 8.31 -8.73 -0.25
N GLY A 142 9.00 -7.63 -0.58
CA GLY A 142 10.32 -7.30 -0.04
C GLY A 142 10.23 -6.03 0.79
N ARG A 143 10.65 -4.91 0.20
CA ARG A 143 10.76 -3.62 0.91
C ARG A 143 9.41 -3.15 1.48
N ASP A 144 8.31 -3.40 0.78
CA ASP A 144 6.99 -2.85 1.13
C ASP A 144 6.33 -3.61 2.29
N LEU A 145 6.94 -4.70 2.79
CA LEU A 145 6.51 -5.37 4.04
C LEU A 145 7.07 -4.70 5.30
N HIS A 146 8.04 -3.79 5.17
CA HIS A 146 8.75 -3.21 6.30
C HIS A 146 8.18 -1.86 6.71
N PHE A 147 6.94 -1.86 7.19
CA PHE A 147 6.29 -0.67 7.77
C PHE A 147 5.85 -0.93 9.21
N VAL A 148 5.84 0.14 10.00
CA VAL A 148 5.29 0.18 11.35
C VAL A 148 4.58 1.51 11.55
N ARG A 149 3.49 1.51 12.33
CA ARG A 149 2.84 2.77 12.73
C ARG A 149 3.63 3.40 13.87
N VAL A 150 3.91 4.69 13.74
CA VAL A 150 4.75 5.46 14.66
C VAL A 150 4.09 6.80 14.96
N ASN A 151 4.32 7.35 16.14
CA ASN A 151 3.89 8.70 16.49
C ASN A 151 4.98 9.70 16.09
N THR A 152 4.67 10.62 15.18
CA THR A 152 5.61 11.60 14.62
C THR A 152 5.95 12.76 15.55
N GLU A 153 5.25 12.93 16.67
CA GLU A 153 5.65 13.87 17.74
C GLU A 153 6.77 13.30 18.60
N ARG A 154 6.92 11.97 18.64
CA ARG A 154 7.95 11.29 19.44
C ARG A 154 9.25 11.03 18.70
N TYR A 155 9.20 10.95 17.37
CA TYR A 155 10.33 10.52 16.55
C TYR A 155 10.49 11.39 15.31
N TRP A 156 11.74 11.69 14.98
CA TRP A 156 12.12 12.32 13.72
C TRP A 156 12.48 11.24 12.69
N PHE A 157 11.98 11.37 11.45
CA PHE A 157 12.25 10.44 10.37
C PHE A 157 13.06 11.12 9.27
N MET A 158 14.25 10.62 9.02
CA MET A 158 15.09 11.04 7.90
C MET A 158 15.10 9.93 6.84
N PRO A 159 14.82 10.24 5.57
CA PRO A 159 14.93 9.26 4.49
C PRO A 159 16.32 8.62 4.47
N LYS A 160 16.39 7.30 4.23
CA LYS A 160 17.68 6.63 4.03
C LYS A 160 18.36 7.27 2.81
N PRO A 161 19.62 7.69 2.92
CA PRO A 161 20.26 8.37 1.82
C PRO A 161 20.49 7.37 0.67
N THR A 162 20.00 7.71 -0.52
CA THR A 162 20.18 6.89 -1.71
C THR A 162 21.55 7.17 -2.31
N TRP A 163 22.58 6.50 -1.81
CA TRP A 163 23.97 6.63 -2.29
C TRP A 163 24.22 5.91 -3.63
N SER A 164 23.32 6.06 -4.60
CA SER A 164 23.43 5.48 -5.94
C SER A 164 24.75 5.88 -6.63
N TRP A 165 25.29 7.05 -6.30
CA TRP A 165 26.59 7.53 -6.78
C TRP A 165 27.80 6.81 -6.16
N LEU A 166 27.78 6.47 -4.86
CA LEU A 166 28.89 5.75 -4.20
C LEU A 166 28.97 4.27 -4.65
N ARG A 167 27.85 3.68 -5.07
CA ARG A 167 27.79 2.29 -5.54
C ARG A 167 28.51 2.09 -6.89
N LYS A 168 28.66 3.15 -7.72
CA LYS A 168 29.48 3.13 -8.94
C LYS A 168 30.99 3.26 -8.69
N LYS A 169 31.42 3.72 -7.50
CA LYS A 169 32.84 3.94 -7.15
C LYS A 169 33.43 2.91 -6.18
N ARG A 170 32.74 1.78 -5.92
CA ARG A 170 33.35 0.62 -5.23
C ARG A 170 34.17 -0.24 -6.19
N GLN A 171 35.14 0.39 -6.85
CA GLN A 171 36.43 -0.23 -7.10
C GLN A 171 37.44 0.73 -6.45
N THR A 172 38.06 0.24 -5.37
CA THR A 172 39.21 0.82 -4.65
C THR A 172 39.08 2.23 -4.07
N ILE A 173 38.46 2.37 -2.89
CA ILE A 173 38.97 3.32 -1.87
C ILE A 173 38.78 2.66 -0.49
N GLN A 174 39.87 2.23 0.14
CA GLN A 174 39.88 1.94 1.58
C GLN A 174 39.79 3.29 2.30
N LEU A 175 38.67 3.59 2.97
CA LEU A 175 38.63 4.72 3.91
C LEU A 175 39.02 4.21 5.30
N PRO A 176 39.98 4.86 6.00
CA PRO A 176 40.28 4.52 7.38
C PRO A 176 39.14 5.00 8.28
N LEU A 177 38.77 4.16 9.25
CA LEU A 177 37.74 4.42 10.24
C LEU A 177 38.29 5.43 11.28
N LEU A 178 37.90 6.71 11.19
CA LEU A 178 38.15 7.68 12.26
C LEU A 178 36.91 7.75 13.18
N LEU A 179 36.97 6.99 14.27
CA LEU A 179 36.09 7.16 15.43
C LEU A 179 36.65 8.32 16.28
N LEU A 180 35.95 9.45 16.29
CA LEU A 180 36.14 10.50 17.28
C LEU A 180 34.85 10.66 18.09
N LEU A 181 34.84 10.01 19.26
CA LEU A 181 33.92 10.30 20.36
C LEU A 181 34.80 10.49 21.60
N SER A 182 35.36 11.68 21.74
CA SER A 182 36.03 12.11 22.96
C SER A 182 34.95 12.36 24.02
N VAL A 183 34.76 11.39 24.91
CA VAL A 183 34.08 11.59 26.19
C VAL A 183 35.08 12.28 27.12
N VAL A 184 34.87 13.56 27.40
CA VAL A 184 35.58 14.27 28.48
C VAL A 184 34.84 13.97 29.78
N ILE A 185 35.36 13.03 30.57
CA ILE A 185 35.04 12.96 32.00
C ILE A 185 36.24 13.53 32.74
N SER A 186 36.07 14.72 33.31
CA SER A 186 36.94 15.24 34.35
C SER A 186 36.06 16.03 35.31
N GLY A 187 35.95 15.51 36.52
CA GLY A 187 35.14 16.11 37.57
C GLY A 187 35.41 15.43 38.91
N CYS A 188 36.61 15.69 39.43
CA CYS A 188 36.94 15.89 40.84
C CYS A 188 36.63 14.76 41.86
N ALA A 189 37.67 14.03 42.27
CA ALA A 189 37.82 13.58 43.65
C ALA A 189 38.59 14.68 44.42
N ALA A 190 38.02 15.19 45.50
CA ALA A 190 38.72 16.02 46.48
C ALA A 190 38.45 15.45 47.88
N TYR A 191 39.55 15.29 48.61
CA TYR A 191 39.74 14.92 50.03
C TYR A 191 39.75 13.43 50.36
#